data_AF-A0A6N7HL08-F1
#
_entry.id   AF-A0A6N7HL08-F1
#
_cell.length_a   1.000
_cell.length_b   1.000
_cell.length_c   1.000
_cell.angle_alpha   90.00
_cell.angle_beta   90.00
_cell.angle_gamma   90.00
#
_symmetry.space_group_name_H-M   'P 1'
#
loop_
_entity.id
_entity.type
_entity.pdbx_description
1 polymer ?
#
loop_
_entity_poly.entity_id
_entity_poly.type
_entity_poly.pdbx_seq_one_letter_code
_entity_poly.pdbx_strand_id
1 'polypeptide(L)'
;MSNEVDLAEPTKPIDPDVDLRIPSQRRELVRSHGAVLAVIALGGGLGALARYGLAELLPTPPGQFPWATFTANVAGCFLIGVLMVLITEVWSAHRLVRPFLGVGFLGGFTTFSTYAAETRALLSPGTVLTAFGYLAGTLVCALLAVAAGVWLTRTATGSVHAEERTR
;
A
#
# COMPACT_ATOMS: atom_id res chain seq x y z
N MET A 1 -21.19 -42.64 4.08
CA MET A 1 -20.84 -41.60 3.08
C MET A 1 -20.78 -40.28 3.82
N SER A 2 -19.59 -39.96 4.32
CA SER A 2 -19.30 -38.74 5.08
C SER A 2 -19.33 -37.54 4.13
N ASN A 3 -20.11 -36.53 4.48
CA ASN A 3 -20.15 -35.25 3.78
C ASN A 3 -19.97 -34.16 4.86
N GLU A 4 -18.72 -33.87 5.21
CA GLU A 4 -18.36 -32.64 5.90
C GLU A 4 -17.64 -31.76 4.89
N VAL A 5 -18.37 -30.75 4.46
CA VAL A 5 -17.88 -29.63 3.68
C VAL A 5 -16.92 -28.87 4.59
N ASP A 6 -15.64 -28.90 4.23
CA ASP A 6 -14.55 -28.13 4.82
C ASP A 6 -14.86 -26.62 4.65
N LEU A 7 -15.59 -26.07 5.60
CA LEU A 7 -15.84 -24.64 5.73
C LEU A 7 -14.51 -24.01 6.17
N ALA A 8 -13.81 -23.39 5.22
CA ALA A 8 -12.59 -22.64 5.44
C ALA A 8 -12.71 -21.78 6.72
N GLU A 9 -12.02 -22.21 7.78
CA GLU A 9 -12.00 -21.49 9.04
C GLU A 9 -11.50 -20.05 8.80
N PRO A 10 -12.21 -19.02 9.29
CA PRO A 10 -11.69 -17.67 9.29
C PRO A 10 -10.39 -17.68 10.10
N THR A 11 -9.28 -17.24 9.50
CA THR A 11 -7.96 -17.31 10.16
C THR A 11 -8.03 -16.69 11.55
N LYS A 12 -7.99 -17.57 12.56
CA LYS A 12 -8.05 -17.24 13.98
C LYS A 12 -6.96 -16.20 14.30
N PRO A 13 -7.28 -15.12 15.05
CA PRO A 13 -6.29 -14.20 15.58
C PRO A 13 -5.17 -14.97 16.30
N ILE A 14 -3.93 -14.48 16.18
CA ILE A 14 -2.76 -15.12 16.78
C ILE A 14 -3.04 -15.35 18.26
N ASP A 15 -2.92 -16.60 18.69
CA ASP A 15 -2.91 -16.94 20.11
C ASP A 15 -1.63 -16.32 20.71
N PRO A 16 -1.73 -15.34 21.62
CA PRO A 16 -0.56 -14.72 22.25
C PRO A 16 0.30 -15.73 23.03
N ASP A 17 -0.24 -16.93 23.30
CA ASP A 17 0.42 -18.00 24.04
C ASP A 17 1.22 -18.98 23.14
N VAL A 18 1.60 -18.55 21.92
CA VAL A 18 2.53 -19.33 21.07
C VAL A 18 3.90 -19.44 21.75
N ASP A 19 4.17 -20.62 22.31
CA ASP A 19 5.47 -20.93 22.93
C ASP A 19 6.48 -21.34 21.85
N LEU A 20 7.42 -20.44 21.58
CA LEU A 20 8.54 -20.68 20.66
C LEU A 20 9.49 -21.79 21.14
N ARG A 21 9.32 -22.35 22.34
CA ARG A 21 10.09 -23.53 22.78
C ARG A 21 9.50 -24.83 22.27
N ILE A 22 8.23 -24.82 21.82
CA ILE A 22 7.52 -26.00 21.34
C ILE A 22 7.70 -26.13 19.81
N PRO A 23 8.32 -27.21 19.29
CA PRO A 23 8.63 -27.34 17.86
C PRO A 23 7.41 -27.38 16.93
N SER A 24 6.27 -27.89 17.38
CA SER A 24 5.02 -27.94 16.60
C SER A 24 4.41 -26.54 16.42
N GLN A 25 4.33 -25.74 17.50
CA GLN A 25 3.83 -24.36 17.45
C GLN A 25 4.74 -23.45 16.62
N ARG A 26 6.07 -23.64 16.68
CA ARG A 26 7.01 -22.95 15.77
C ARG A 26 6.73 -23.24 14.30
N ARG A 27 6.50 -24.50 13.93
CA ARG A 27 6.24 -24.89 12.54
C ARG A 27 4.93 -24.31 12.04
N GLU A 28 3.90 -24.26 12.89
CA GLU A 28 2.61 -23.67 12.55
C GLU A 28 2.69 -22.16 12.31
N LEU A 29 3.41 -21.43 13.18
CA LEU A 29 3.70 -20.01 13.00
C LEU A 29 4.47 -19.76 11.69
N VAL A 30 5.56 -20.50 11.46
CA VAL A 30 6.40 -20.35 10.27
C VAL A 30 5.63 -20.70 8.98
N ARG A 31 4.77 -21.72 8.98
CA ARG A 31 4.08 -22.17 7.76
C ARG A 31 2.92 -21.24 7.38
N SER A 32 2.18 -20.72 8.35
CA SER A 32 1.03 -19.82 8.12
C SER A 32 1.40 -18.33 7.99
N HIS A 33 2.52 -17.91 8.59
CA HIS A 33 2.99 -16.52 8.58
C HIS A 33 4.19 -16.30 7.65
N GLY A 34 5.01 -17.32 7.41
CA GLY A 34 6.14 -17.24 6.48
C GLY A 34 5.68 -16.85 5.08
N ALA A 35 4.54 -17.35 4.63
CA ALA A 35 3.94 -16.94 3.36
C ALA A 35 3.56 -15.44 3.35
N VAL A 36 2.96 -14.94 4.44
CA VAL A 36 2.59 -13.52 4.57
C VAL A 36 3.84 -12.63 4.57
N LEU A 37 4.85 -12.98 5.37
CA LEU A 37 6.11 -12.23 5.43
C LEU A 37 6.85 -12.26 4.09
N ALA A 38 6.87 -13.41 3.41
CA ALA A 38 7.49 -13.54 2.09
C ALA A 38 6.82 -12.65 1.04
N VAL A 39 5.48 -12.59 1.01
CA VAL A 39 4.79 -11.71 0.06
C VAL A 39 4.94 -10.23 0.43
N ILE A 40 4.97 -9.87 1.72
CA ILE A 40 5.28 -8.50 2.14
C ILE A 40 6.68 -8.10 1.69
N ALA A 41 7.68 -8.97 1.92
CA ALA A 41 9.06 -8.71 1.53
C ALA A 41 9.21 -8.59 0.01
N LEU A 42 8.59 -9.50 -0.75
CA LEU A 42 8.60 -9.44 -2.22
C LEU A 42 7.93 -8.15 -2.73
N GLY A 43 6.73 -7.85 -2.24
CA GLY A 43 6.01 -6.63 -2.59
C GLY A 43 6.82 -5.38 -2.24
N GLY A 44 7.37 -5.33 -1.02
CA GLY A 44 8.19 -4.20 -0.54
C GLY A 44 9.44 -3.98 -1.37
N GLY A 45 10.14 -5.06 -1.73
CA GLY A 45 11.28 -5.00 -2.64
C GLY A 45 10.90 -4.43 -4.01
N LEU A 46 9.82 -4.95 -4.61
CA LEU A 46 9.32 -4.46 -5.90
C LEU A 46 8.87 -2.99 -5.84
N GLY A 47 8.18 -2.60 -4.77
CA GLY A 47 7.76 -1.22 -4.54
C GLY A 47 8.96 -0.27 -4.41
N ALA A 48 9.98 -0.67 -3.63
CA ALA A 48 11.20 0.11 -3.48
C ALA A 48 11.98 0.25 -4.79
N LEU A 49 12.05 -0.81 -5.61
CA LEU A 49 12.66 -0.78 -6.93
C LEU A 49 11.89 0.13 -7.90
N ALA A 50 10.55 0.09 -7.88
CA ALA A 50 9.72 0.98 -8.69
C ALA A 50 9.90 2.45 -8.28
N ARG A 51 9.98 2.73 -6.97
CA ARG A 51 10.27 4.07 -6.46
C ARG A 51 11.66 4.55 -6.88
N TYR A 52 12.67 3.67 -6.79
CA TYR A 52 14.02 3.98 -7.25
C TYR A 52 14.04 4.29 -8.75
N GLY A 53 13.38 3.47 -9.58
CA GLY A 53 13.26 3.73 -11.01
C GLY A 53 12.58 5.06 -11.32
N LEU A 54 11.56 5.46 -10.55
CA LEU A 54 10.93 6.77 -10.71
C LEU A 54 11.89 7.93 -10.37
N ALA A 55 12.74 7.76 -9.36
CA ALA A 55 13.77 8.75 -9.00
C ALA A 55 14.83 8.91 -10.10
N GLU A 56 15.21 7.82 -10.77
CA GLU A 56 16.11 7.85 -11.93
C GLU A 56 15.47 8.52 -13.16
N LEU A 57 14.17 8.30 -13.39
CA LEU A 57 13.44 8.92 -14.50
C LEU A 57 13.16 10.41 -14.30
N LEU A 58 13.00 10.84 -13.03
CA LEU A 58 12.68 12.21 -12.64
C LEU A 58 13.73 12.75 -11.65
N PRO A 59 14.98 12.93 -12.08
CA PRO A 59 16.04 13.42 -11.22
C PRO A 59 15.69 14.83 -10.72
N THR A 60 15.97 15.09 -9.45
CA THR A 60 15.64 16.38 -8.81
C THR A 60 16.92 17.20 -8.60
N PRO A 61 17.11 18.31 -9.35
CA PRO A 61 18.23 19.21 -9.13
C PRO A 61 18.14 19.88 -7.75
N PRO A 62 19.27 20.29 -7.14
CA PRO A 62 19.27 21.00 -5.87
C PRO A 62 18.35 22.23 -5.89
N GLY A 63 17.52 22.36 -4.86
CA GLY A 63 16.61 23.49 -4.71
C GLY A 63 15.31 23.41 -5.52
N GLN A 64 15.11 22.37 -6.33
CA GLN A 64 13.89 22.18 -7.11
C GLN A 64 12.89 21.25 -6.41
N PHE A 65 11.67 21.23 -6.95
CA PHE A 65 10.59 20.41 -6.44
C PHE A 65 10.85 18.91 -6.69
N PRO A 66 10.79 18.03 -5.67
CA PRO A 66 11.07 16.60 -5.82
C PRO A 66 9.90 15.83 -6.45
N TRP A 67 9.77 15.92 -7.77
CA TRP A 67 8.66 15.34 -8.52
C TRP A 67 8.57 13.82 -8.42
N ALA A 68 9.70 13.11 -8.33
CA ALA A 68 9.71 11.67 -8.17
C ALA A 68 9.00 11.23 -6.87
N THR A 69 9.45 11.77 -5.74
CA THR A 69 8.91 11.45 -4.41
C THR A 69 7.47 11.93 -4.26
N PHE A 70 7.14 13.14 -4.76
CA PHE A 70 5.77 13.64 -4.82
C PHE A 70 4.84 12.66 -5.55
N THR A 71 5.22 12.27 -6.77
CA THR A 71 4.38 11.41 -7.63
C THR A 71 4.24 10.02 -7.02
N ALA A 72 5.33 9.44 -6.49
CA ALA A 72 5.27 8.15 -5.81
C ALA A 72 4.28 8.16 -4.64
N ASN A 73 4.37 9.17 -3.78
CA ASN A 73 3.49 9.29 -2.60
C ASN A 73 2.03 9.52 -3.00
N VAL A 74 1.75 10.46 -3.91
CA VAL A 74 0.38 10.78 -4.35
C VAL A 74 -0.25 9.60 -5.10
N ALA A 75 0.48 8.96 -6.01
CA ALA A 75 0.01 7.78 -6.72
C ALA A 75 -0.21 6.60 -5.76
N GLY A 76 0.70 6.38 -4.81
CA GLY A 76 0.53 5.35 -3.79
C GLY A 76 -0.71 5.58 -2.92
N CYS A 77 -0.97 6.83 -2.55
CA CYS A 77 -2.17 7.24 -1.83
C CYS A 77 -3.45 7.05 -2.65
N PHE A 78 -3.43 7.33 -3.95
CA PHE A 78 -4.54 6.99 -4.83
C PHE A 78 -4.80 5.47 -4.84
N LEU A 79 -3.74 4.68 -5.08
CA LEU A 79 -3.82 3.24 -5.21
C LEU A 79 -4.25 2.53 -3.92
N ILE A 80 -3.87 3.03 -2.73
CA ILE A 80 -4.38 2.45 -1.48
C ILE A 80 -5.89 2.70 -1.30
N GLY A 81 -6.39 3.86 -1.76
CA GLY A 81 -7.83 4.15 -1.80
C GLY A 81 -8.59 3.18 -2.71
N VAL A 82 -8.07 2.94 -3.91
CA VAL A 82 -8.62 1.93 -4.86
C VAL A 82 -8.58 0.54 -4.23
N LEU A 83 -7.42 0.13 -3.72
CA LEU A 83 -7.21 -1.20 -3.15
C LEU A 83 -8.18 -1.46 -2.00
N MET A 84 -8.41 -0.48 -1.12
CA MET A 84 -9.32 -0.63 0.02
C MET A 84 -10.73 -0.98 -0.46
N VAL A 85 -11.29 -0.22 -1.41
CA VAL A 85 -12.64 -0.49 -1.94
C VAL A 85 -12.70 -1.88 -2.59
N LEU A 86 -11.71 -2.24 -3.41
CA LEU A 86 -11.71 -3.54 -4.10
C LEU A 86 -11.74 -4.72 -3.11
N ILE A 87 -10.93 -4.66 -2.06
CA ILE A 87 -10.82 -5.77 -1.10
C ILE A 87 -11.93 -5.79 -0.04
N THR A 88 -12.60 -4.68 0.23
CA THR A 88 -13.68 -4.62 1.25
C THR A 88 -15.08 -4.68 0.67
N GLU A 89 -15.29 -4.20 -0.56
CA GLU A 89 -16.62 -4.01 -1.14
C GLU A 89 -16.88 -4.81 -2.41
N VAL A 90 -15.84 -5.20 -3.16
CA VAL A 90 -16.03 -5.80 -4.50
C VAL A 90 -15.81 -7.31 -4.50
N TRP A 91 -14.70 -7.79 -3.94
CA TRP A 91 -14.41 -9.22 -3.91
C TRP A 91 -13.78 -9.68 -2.60
N SER A 92 -13.98 -10.95 -2.25
CA SER A 92 -13.23 -11.61 -1.18
C SER A 92 -11.81 -11.89 -1.65
N ALA A 93 -10.91 -10.93 -1.49
CA ALA A 93 -9.54 -11.06 -1.96
C ALA A 93 -8.83 -12.21 -1.22
N HIS A 94 -7.96 -12.94 -1.92
CA HIS A 94 -7.10 -13.93 -1.26
C HIS A 94 -6.32 -13.25 -0.12
N ARG A 95 -6.19 -13.93 1.02
CA ARG A 95 -5.56 -13.41 2.26
C ARG A 95 -4.18 -12.74 2.05
N LEU A 96 -3.49 -13.07 0.97
CA LEU A 96 -2.13 -12.60 0.66
C LEU A 96 -2.10 -11.31 -0.18
N VAL A 97 -3.20 -10.93 -0.83
CA VAL A 97 -3.28 -9.74 -1.69
C VAL A 97 -3.10 -8.47 -0.87
N ARG A 98 -3.80 -8.35 0.27
CA ARG A 98 -3.70 -7.17 1.14
C ARG A 98 -2.28 -7.00 1.73
N PRO A 99 -1.62 -8.04 2.28
CA PRO A 99 -0.22 -7.95 2.68
C PRO A 99 0.73 -7.62 1.52
N PHE A 100 0.59 -8.26 0.36
CA PHE A 100 1.47 -8.05 -0.79
C PHE A 100 1.36 -6.62 -1.34
N LEU A 101 0.14 -6.16 -1.67
CA LEU A 101 -0.07 -4.86 -2.32
C LEU A 101 -0.06 -3.71 -1.31
N GLY A 102 -0.78 -3.84 -0.19
CA GLY A 102 -0.95 -2.76 0.76
C GLY A 102 0.30 -2.50 1.59
N VAL A 103 0.75 -3.53 2.33
CA VAL A 103 1.91 -3.40 3.22
C VAL A 103 3.23 -3.51 2.46
N GLY A 104 3.33 -4.47 1.54
CA GLY A 104 4.51 -4.69 0.73
C GLY A 104 4.69 -3.58 -0.32
N PHE A 105 4.05 -3.72 -1.47
CA PHE A 105 4.29 -2.87 -2.63
C PHE A 105 4.06 -1.39 -2.37
N LEU A 106 2.88 -0.99 -1.90
CA LEU A 106 2.58 0.41 -1.64
C LEU A 106 3.41 0.98 -0.48
N GLY A 107 3.71 0.16 0.54
CA GLY A 107 4.62 0.53 1.63
C GLY A 107 6.06 0.77 1.17
N GLY A 108 6.58 -0.02 0.23
CA GLY A 108 7.92 0.17 -0.36
C GLY A 108 7.98 1.27 -1.43
N PHE A 109 6.89 1.43 -2.19
CA PHE A 109 6.74 2.41 -3.26
C PHE A 109 6.59 3.84 -2.75
N THR A 110 5.94 4.03 -1.61
CA THR A 110 5.83 5.34 -0.95
C THR A 110 6.97 5.54 0.06
N THR A 111 7.27 6.79 0.42
CA THR A 111 8.32 7.11 1.38
C THR A 111 8.05 8.42 2.12
N PHE A 112 8.01 8.35 3.44
CA PHE A 112 7.96 9.54 4.29
C PHE A 112 9.36 10.05 4.66
N SER A 113 10.34 9.15 4.82
CA SER A 113 11.70 9.53 5.23
C SER A 113 12.42 10.35 4.15
N THR A 114 12.30 9.96 2.88
CA THR A 114 12.86 10.71 1.75
C THR A 114 12.18 12.07 1.63
N TYR A 115 10.84 12.09 1.71
CA TYR A 115 10.04 13.32 1.69
C TYR A 115 10.45 14.32 2.78
N ALA A 116 10.68 13.85 4.01
CA ALA A 116 11.13 14.68 5.12
C ALA A 116 12.56 15.21 4.91
N ALA A 117 13.47 14.37 4.41
CA ALA A 117 14.85 14.77 4.13
C ALA A 117 14.94 15.83 3.01
N GLU A 118 14.18 15.63 1.93
CA GLU A 118 14.07 16.58 0.82
C GLU A 118 13.45 17.90 1.26
N THR A 119 12.37 17.85 2.06
CA THR A 119 11.76 19.06 2.63
C THR A 119 12.78 19.83 3.48
N ARG A 120 13.54 19.12 4.33
CA ARG A 120 14.61 19.72 5.12
C ARG A 120 15.67 20.37 4.23
N ALA A 121 16.09 19.72 3.14
CA ALA A 121 17.08 20.27 2.22
C ALA A 121 16.58 21.57 1.54
N LEU A 122 15.28 21.65 1.25
CA LEU A 122 14.64 22.84 0.68
C LEU A 122 14.45 23.98 1.68
N LEU A 123 14.64 23.78 2.99
CA LEU A 123 14.61 24.86 3.99
C LEU A 123 15.87 25.75 3.96
N SER A 124 16.64 25.70 2.87
CA SER A 124 17.81 26.54 2.64
C SER A 124 17.40 27.92 2.13
N PRO A 125 18.23 28.97 2.32
CA PRO A 125 17.98 30.29 1.74
C PRO A 125 17.75 30.21 0.23
N GLY A 126 16.68 30.85 -0.25
CA GLY A 126 16.29 30.87 -1.66
C GLY A 126 15.31 29.78 -2.11
N THR A 127 15.07 28.74 -1.31
CA THR A 127 14.17 27.61 -1.69
C THR A 127 13.07 27.32 -0.68
N VAL A 128 12.95 28.12 0.39
CA VAL A 128 11.96 27.97 1.47
C VAL A 128 10.52 27.92 0.96
N LEU A 129 10.17 28.74 -0.03
CA LEU A 129 8.82 28.71 -0.61
C LEU A 129 8.52 27.36 -1.27
N THR A 130 9.49 26.79 -1.99
CA THR A 130 9.41 25.44 -2.55
C THR A 130 9.27 24.39 -1.46
N ALA A 131 9.96 24.54 -0.33
CA ALA A 131 9.84 23.63 0.82
C ALA A 131 8.40 23.57 1.35
N PHE A 132 7.77 24.73 1.58
CA PHE A 132 6.38 24.79 2.04
C PHE A 132 5.38 24.31 0.99
N GLY A 133 5.60 24.66 -0.28
CA GLY A 133 4.80 24.16 -1.39
C GLY A 133 4.88 22.64 -1.51
N TYR A 134 6.07 22.07 -1.36
CA TYR A 134 6.29 20.62 -1.36
C TYR A 134 5.65 19.95 -0.14
N LEU A 135 5.84 20.51 1.05
CA LEU A 135 5.31 19.96 2.29
C LEU A 135 3.76 19.98 2.32
N ALA A 136 3.16 21.15 2.08
CA ALA A 136 1.71 21.28 2.12
C ALA A 136 1.06 20.62 0.89
N GLY A 137 1.63 20.83 -0.30
CA GLY A 137 1.11 20.32 -1.56
C GLY A 137 1.07 18.79 -1.58
N THR A 138 2.14 18.11 -1.16
CA THR A 138 2.16 16.64 -1.11
C THR A 138 1.08 16.12 -0.17
N LEU A 139 0.92 16.72 1.02
CA LEU A 139 -0.08 16.29 1.99
C LEU A 139 -1.51 16.46 1.46
N VAL A 140 -1.83 17.63 0.92
CA VAL A 140 -3.16 17.91 0.35
C VAL A 140 -3.45 16.99 -0.82
N CYS A 141 -2.52 16.86 -1.78
CA CYS A 141 -2.70 15.97 -2.93
C CYS A 141 -2.82 14.50 -2.52
N ALA A 142 -2.08 14.04 -1.51
CA ALA A 142 -2.18 12.68 -1.00
C ALA A 142 -3.58 12.39 -0.42
N LEU A 143 -4.11 13.28 0.41
CA LEU A 143 -5.45 13.12 0.99
C LEU A 143 -6.54 13.14 -0.09
N LEU A 144 -6.45 14.07 -1.04
CA LEU A 144 -7.36 14.14 -2.19
C LEU A 144 -7.26 12.89 -3.06
N ALA A 145 -6.05 12.36 -3.27
CA ALA A 145 -5.82 11.15 -4.04
C ALA A 145 -6.46 9.92 -3.40
N VAL A 146 -6.36 9.74 -2.08
CA VAL A 146 -7.07 8.67 -1.37
C VAL A 146 -8.59 8.80 -1.59
N ALA A 147 -9.14 10.00 -1.37
CA ALA A 147 -10.56 10.26 -1.52
C ALA A 147 -11.04 10.00 -2.96
N ALA A 148 -10.28 10.45 -3.95
CA ALA A 148 -10.56 10.21 -5.36
C ALA A 148 -10.48 8.72 -5.71
N GLY A 149 -9.48 7.99 -5.21
CA GLY A 149 -9.34 6.55 -5.44
C GLY A 149 -10.53 5.76 -4.89
N VAL A 150 -10.99 6.10 -3.68
CA VAL A 150 -12.19 5.50 -3.08
C VAL A 150 -13.43 5.83 -3.90
N TRP A 151 -13.65 7.11 -4.20
CA TRP A 151 -14.86 7.57 -4.90
C TRP A 151 -14.96 6.96 -6.30
N LEU A 152 -13.90 7.06 -7.10
CA LEU A 152 -13.88 6.52 -8.47
C LEU A 152 -14.10 5.01 -8.51
N THR A 153 -13.47 4.27 -7.59
CA THR A 153 -13.61 2.82 -7.56
C THR A 153 -15.03 2.41 -7.23
N ARG A 154 -15.67 3.05 -6.25
CA ARG A 154 -17.07 2.79 -5.89
C ARG A 154 -18.04 3.14 -7.02
N THR A 155 -17.84 4.26 -7.71
CA THR A 155 -18.69 4.62 -8.84
C THR A 155 -18.56 3.62 -9.98
N ALA A 156 -17.34 3.17 -10.27
CA ALA A 156 -17.09 2.18 -11.32
C ALA A 156 -17.72 0.83 -10.95
N THR A 157 -17.49 0.33 -9.74
CA THR A 157 -17.97 -1.01 -9.34
C THR A 157 -19.48 -1.03 -9.08
N GLY A 158 -20.07 0.08 -8.60
CA GLY A 158 -21.52 0.23 -8.48
C GLY A 158 -22.23 0.23 -9.83
N SER A 159 -21.63 0.85 -10.86
CA SER A 159 -22.19 0.83 -12.22
C SER A 159 -22.21 -0.58 -12.84
N VAL A 160 -21.18 -1.39 -12.60
CA VAL A 160 -21.08 -2.78 -13.08
C VAL A 160 -22.19 -3.66 -12.50
N HIS A 161 -22.48 -3.55 -11.20
CA HIS A 161 -23.54 -4.34 -10.57
C HIS A 161 -24.96 -3.91 -10.98
N ALA A 162 -25.14 -2.67 -11.44
CA ALA A 162 -26.41 -2.20 -11.98
C ALA A 162 -26.68 -2.77 -13.38
N GLU A 163 -25.63 -2.89 -14.21
CA GLU A 163 -25.71 -3.39 -15.58
C GLU A 163 -26.00 -4.91 -15.64
N GLU A 164 -25.42 -5.69 -14.71
CA GLU A 164 -25.70 -7.13 -14.59
C GLU A 164 -27.13 -7.44 -14.12
N ARG A 165 -27.76 -6.55 -13.34
CA ARG A 165 -29.13 -6.77 -12.82
C ARG A 165 -30.22 -6.49 -13.86
N THR A 166 -29.87 -5.84 -14.96
CA THR A 166 -30.77 -5.51 -16.09
C THR A 166 -30.68 -6.49 -17.26
N ARG A 167 -29.79 -7.48 -17.20
CA ARG A 167 -29.72 -8.61 -18.16
C ARG A 167 -30.41 -9.84 -17.59
#